data_AF-A0A1X2LC17-F1
#
_entry.id   AF-A0A1X2LC17-F1
#
_cell.length_a   1.000
_cell.length_b   1.000
_cell.length_c   1.000
_cell.angle_alpha   90.00
_cell.angle_beta   90.00
_cell.angle_gamma   90.00
#
_symmetry.space_group_name_H-M   'P 1'
#
loop_
_entity.id
_entity.type
_entity.pdbx_description
1 polymer ?
#
loop_
_entity_poly.entity_id
_entity_poly.type
_entity_poly.pdbx_seq_one_letter_code
_entity_poly.pdbx_strand_id
1 'polypeptide(L)'
;MQAAPLAKRGIRINSVCPGLIDTPLIADFKTSMGASILDWMTSQSGGRKAAPGEVADALAFLGSDAASYINGTNLLIDNGFSAAITTNQIDYSSMPAVDALTNSSV
;
A
#
# COMPACT_ATOMS: atom_id res chain seq x y z
N MET A 1 -9.27 14.52 -1.40
CA MET A 1 -10.52 13.81 -1.74
C MET A 1 -11.71 14.70 -1.38
N GLN A 2 -12.66 14.97 -2.31
CA GLN A 2 -13.83 15.85 -2.04
C GLN A 2 -15.10 15.04 -1.71
N ALA A 3 -15.02 14.20 -0.67
CA ALA A 3 -16.06 13.24 -0.32
C ALA A 3 -17.34 13.86 0.29
N ALA A 4 -17.18 14.80 1.25
CA ALA A 4 -18.31 15.36 1.99
C ALA A 4 -19.34 16.15 1.13
N PRO A 5 -18.93 16.97 0.14
CA PRO A 5 -19.90 17.67 -0.73
C PRO A 5 -20.80 16.74 -1.54
N LEU A 6 -20.32 15.55 -1.91
CA LEU A 6 -21.09 14.58 -2.70
C LEU A 6 -21.96 13.65 -1.86
N ALA A 7 -21.78 13.61 -0.54
CA ALA A 7 -22.54 12.73 0.35
C ALA A 7 -24.05 13.02 0.30
N LYS A 8 -24.46 14.30 0.15
CA LYS A 8 -25.88 14.69 -0.01
C LYS A 8 -26.54 14.10 -1.27
N ARG A 9 -25.75 13.67 -2.25
CA ARG A 9 -26.21 13.01 -3.48
C ARG A 9 -26.17 11.48 -3.38
N GLY A 10 -25.88 10.94 -2.19
CA GLY A 10 -25.72 9.49 -1.98
C GLY A 10 -24.42 8.91 -2.56
N ILE A 11 -23.45 9.75 -2.95
CA ILE A 11 -22.17 9.31 -3.52
C ILE A 11 -21.13 9.25 -2.41
N ARG A 12 -20.42 8.11 -2.32
CA ARG A 12 -19.24 7.93 -1.47
C ARG A 12 -17.98 7.92 -2.34
N ILE A 13 -16.91 8.52 -1.82
CA ILE A 13 -15.58 8.49 -2.44
C ILE A 13 -14.62 7.93 -1.39
N ASN A 14 -13.89 6.88 -1.75
CA ASN A 14 -12.83 6.30 -0.94
C ASN A 14 -11.65 5.97 -1.85
N SER A 15 -10.47 5.76 -1.26
CA SER A 15 -9.29 5.23 -1.94
C SER A 15 -8.79 4.01 -1.18
N VAL A 16 -8.10 3.12 -1.89
CA VAL A 16 -7.27 2.08 -1.30
C VAL A 16 -5.80 2.41 -1.51
N CYS A 17 -4.97 2.05 -0.54
CA CYS A 17 -3.54 2.31 -0.50
C CYS A 17 -2.83 0.98 -0.23
N PRO A 18 -2.64 0.15 -1.26
CA PRO A 18 -2.05 -1.17 -1.12
C PRO A 18 -0.55 -1.10 -0.84
N GLY A 19 -0.05 -2.09 -0.09
CA GLY A 19 1.38 -2.40 0.02
C GLY A 19 1.88 -3.19 -1.20
N LEU A 20 2.78 -4.16 -0.97
CA LEU A 20 3.31 -5.00 -2.05
C LEU A 20 2.29 -6.05 -2.48
N ILE A 21 1.77 -5.91 -3.71
CA ILE A 21 0.79 -6.82 -4.30
C ILE A 21 1.44 -7.62 -5.42
N ASP A 22 1.24 -8.93 -5.41
CA ASP A 22 1.78 -9.86 -6.42
C ASP A 22 1.09 -9.66 -7.77
N THR A 23 1.66 -8.73 -8.54
CA THR A 23 1.21 -8.32 -9.87
C THR A 23 2.43 -8.19 -10.79
N PRO A 24 2.24 -8.20 -12.11
CA PRO A 24 3.34 -7.97 -13.06
C PRO A 24 4.12 -6.66 -12.79
N LEU A 25 3.46 -5.65 -12.18
CA LEU A 25 4.07 -4.36 -11.81
C LEU A 25 5.24 -4.49 -10.82
N ILE A 26 5.34 -5.60 -10.06
CA ILE A 26 6.48 -5.84 -9.17
C ILE A 26 7.82 -5.84 -9.93
N ALA A 27 7.84 -6.27 -11.21
CA ALA A 27 9.06 -6.24 -12.01
C ALA A 27 9.62 -4.82 -12.18
N ASP A 28 8.74 -3.85 -12.38
CA ASP A 28 9.11 -2.44 -12.52
C ASP A 28 9.61 -1.87 -11.19
N PHE A 29 8.96 -2.22 -10.08
CA PHE A 29 9.44 -1.84 -8.74
C PHE A 29 10.79 -2.47 -8.40
N LYS A 30 11.03 -3.73 -8.77
CA LYS A 30 12.33 -4.39 -8.58
C LYS A 30 13.43 -3.63 -9.34
N THR A 31 13.11 -3.16 -10.54
CA THR A 31 14.05 -2.39 -11.37
C THR A 31 14.29 -0.99 -10.79
N SER A 32 13.25 -0.31 -10.32
CA SER A 32 13.35 1.06 -9.81
C SER A 32 13.92 1.17 -8.40
N MET A 33 13.60 0.22 -7.52
CA MET A 33 13.92 0.29 -6.09
C MET A 33 14.98 -0.73 -5.68
N GLY A 34 15.12 -1.83 -6.43
CA GLY A 34 15.96 -2.99 -6.10
C GLY A 34 15.14 -4.14 -5.54
N ALA A 35 15.53 -5.38 -5.84
CA ALA A 35 14.84 -6.55 -5.31
C ALA A 35 15.01 -6.68 -3.78
N SER A 36 16.20 -6.36 -3.27
CA SER A 36 16.54 -6.44 -1.84
C SER A 36 15.64 -5.56 -0.97
N ILE A 37 15.36 -4.32 -1.40
CA ILE A 37 14.50 -3.42 -0.63
C ILE A 37 13.04 -3.91 -0.61
N LEU A 38 12.54 -4.48 -1.71
CA LEU A 38 11.17 -5.02 -1.74
C LEU A 38 11.04 -6.26 -0.87
N ASP A 39 12.06 -7.12 -0.84
CA ASP A 39 12.07 -8.30 0.02
C ASP A 39 12.18 -7.89 1.50
N TRP A 40 12.97 -6.84 1.82
CA TRP A 40 12.98 -6.24 3.15
C TRP A 40 11.62 -5.65 3.52
N MET A 41 10.99 -4.82 2.67
CA MET A 41 9.65 -4.29 2.93
C MET A 41 8.61 -5.41 3.17
N THR A 42 8.72 -6.52 2.43
CA THR A 42 7.88 -7.70 2.62
C THR A 42 8.13 -8.35 3.99
N SER A 43 9.40 -8.48 4.41
CA SER A 43 9.74 -9.06 5.72
C SER A 43 9.26 -8.20 6.89
N GLN A 44 9.25 -6.88 6.73
CA GLN A 44 8.72 -5.94 7.72
C GLN A 44 7.18 -5.92 7.80
N SER A 45 6.47 -6.55 6.85
CA SER A 45 5.00 -6.49 6.74
C SER A 45 4.38 -7.88 6.57
N GLY A 46 4.54 -8.70 7.61
CA GLY A 46 3.96 -10.05 7.72
C GLY A 46 4.45 -11.06 6.68
N GLY A 47 5.59 -10.78 6.03
CA GLY A 47 6.41 -11.79 5.36
C GLY A 47 5.91 -12.30 4.01
N ARG A 48 4.83 -11.72 3.46
CA ARG A 48 4.31 -12.09 2.15
C ARG A 48 3.76 -10.90 1.38
N LYS A 49 3.74 -11.04 0.06
CA LYS A 49 3.00 -10.15 -0.84
C LYS A 49 1.52 -10.51 -0.78
N ALA A 50 0.65 -9.52 -0.91
CA ALA A 50 -0.78 -9.77 -0.99
C ALA A 50 -1.18 -10.15 -2.43
N ALA A 51 -2.21 -10.99 -2.57
CA ALA A 51 -2.79 -11.29 -3.88
C ALA A 51 -3.67 -10.11 -4.35
N PRO A 52 -3.83 -9.89 -5.66
CA PRO A 52 -4.73 -8.86 -6.18
C PRO A 52 -6.17 -9.00 -5.68
N GLY A 53 -6.62 -10.23 -5.45
CA GLY A 53 -7.95 -10.52 -4.89
C GLY A 53 -8.17 -9.92 -3.50
N GLU A 54 -7.14 -9.86 -2.65
CA GLU A 54 -7.26 -9.27 -1.31
C GLU A 54 -7.53 -7.75 -1.36
N VAL A 55 -7.00 -7.06 -2.38
CA VAL A 55 -7.32 -5.65 -2.64
C VAL A 55 -8.72 -5.52 -3.24
N ALA A 56 -9.11 -6.43 -4.14
CA ALA A 56 -10.43 -6.45 -4.75
C ALA A 56 -11.54 -6.65 -3.71
N ASP A 57 -11.34 -7.52 -2.73
CA ASP A 57 -12.31 -7.76 -1.65
C ASP A 57 -12.51 -6.50 -0.78
N ALA A 58 -11.44 -5.77 -0.49
CA ALA A 58 -11.55 -4.49 0.21
C ALA A 58 -12.31 -3.43 -0.61
N LEU A 59 -12.09 -3.38 -1.93
CA LEU A 59 -12.86 -2.52 -2.84
C LEU A 59 -14.33 -2.95 -2.90
N ALA A 60 -14.62 -4.24 -2.95
CA ALA A 60 -15.97 -4.78 -2.93
C ALA A 60 -16.69 -4.43 -1.61
N PHE A 61 -16.02 -4.56 -0.47
CA PHE A 61 -16.53 -4.09 0.82
C PHE A 61 -16.82 -2.59 0.78
N LEU A 62 -15.87 -1.76 0.34
CA LEU A 62 -16.06 -0.32 0.22
C LEU A 62 -17.19 0.04 -0.74
N GLY A 63 -17.48 -0.78 -1.75
CA GLY A 63 -18.60 -0.62 -2.67
C GLY A 63 -19.96 -1.07 -2.12
N SER A 64 -19.96 -1.90 -1.08
CA SER A 64 -21.17 -2.50 -0.50
C SER A 64 -21.92 -1.60 0.49
N ASP A 65 -23.14 -2.00 0.85
CA ASP A 65 -23.95 -1.35 1.90
C ASP A 65 -23.35 -1.50 3.31
N ALA A 66 -22.50 -2.52 3.52
CA ALA A 66 -21.78 -2.69 4.78
C ALA A 66 -20.81 -1.53 5.06
N ALA A 67 -20.37 -0.82 4.01
CA ALA A 67 -19.54 0.38 4.10
C ALA A 67 -20.34 1.68 3.93
N SER A 68 -21.67 1.65 4.15
CA SER A 68 -22.58 2.79 3.90
C SER A 68 -22.20 4.09 4.61
N TYR A 69 -21.50 4.03 5.75
CA TYR A 69 -21.02 5.22 6.47
C TYR A 69 -19.52 5.51 6.24
N ILE A 70 -18.82 4.68 5.47
CA ILE A 70 -17.41 4.86 5.17
C ILE A 70 -17.29 5.73 3.91
N ASN A 71 -16.87 6.97 4.14
CA ASN A 71 -16.70 7.98 3.09
C ASN A 71 -15.49 8.88 3.41
N GLY A 72 -14.67 9.18 2.40
CA GLY A 72 -13.49 10.02 2.53
C GLY A 72 -12.25 9.29 3.06
N THR A 73 -12.26 7.96 3.13
CA THR A 73 -11.12 7.21 3.69
C THR A 73 -10.06 6.89 2.63
N ASN A 74 -8.80 6.93 3.06
CA ASN A 74 -7.69 6.28 2.37
C ASN A 74 -7.39 4.99 3.12
N LEU A 75 -7.96 3.89 2.64
CA LEU A 75 -7.85 2.59 3.30
C LEU A 75 -6.49 1.96 3.00
N LEU A 76 -5.63 1.85 4.02
CA LEU A 76 -4.37 1.12 3.93
C LEU A 76 -4.63 -0.39 3.83
N ILE A 77 -3.99 -1.04 2.86
CA ILE A 77 -4.04 -2.49 2.62
C ILE A 77 -2.59 -2.97 2.47
N ASP A 78 -1.82 -2.84 3.53
CA ASP A 78 -0.35 -2.98 3.51
C ASP A 78 0.19 -3.89 4.64
N ASN A 79 -0.71 -4.68 5.24
CA ASN A 79 -0.39 -5.59 6.34
C ASN A 79 0.33 -4.91 7.53
N GLY A 80 0.01 -3.63 7.79
CA GLY A 80 0.49 -2.90 8.95
C GLY A 80 1.83 -2.18 8.75
N PHE A 81 2.43 -2.23 7.55
CA PHE A 81 3.72 -1.58 7.27
C PHE A 81 3.73 -0.08 7.63
N SER A 82 2.73 0.67 7.16
CA SER A 82 2.64 2.11 7.42
C SER A 82 2.51 2.43 8.90
N ALA A 83 1.77 1.60 9.65
CA ALA A 83 1.62 1.75 11.10
C ALA A 83 2.91 1.39 11.83
N ALA A 84 3.64 0.37 11.38
CA ALA A 84 4.92 -0.02 11.94
C ALA A 84 5.96 1.09 11.80
N ILE A 85 5.97 1.85 10.69
CA ILE A 85 6.84 3.02 10.52
C ILE A 85 6.55 4.07 11.59
N THR A 86 5.28 4.44 11.79
CA THR A 86 4.91 5.54 12.70
C THR A 86 5.05 5.16 14.17
N THR A 87 5.03 3.87 14.48
CA THR A 87 5.15 3.33 15.84
C THR A 87 6.54 2.77 16.15
N ASN A 88 7.51 2.98 15.26
CA ASN A 88 8.90 2.55 15.43
C ASN A 88 9.05 1.03 15.64
N GLN A 89 8.33 0.24 14.86
CA GLN A 89 8.38 -1.23 14.87
C GLN A 89 9.19 -1.79 13.69
N ILE A 90 9.62 -0.95 12.75
CA ILE A 90 10.47 -1.32 11.62
C ILE A 90 11.90 -1.52 12.09
N ASP A 91 12.51 -2.63 11.66
CA ASP A 91 13.94 -2.86 11.83
C ASP A 91 14.72 -2.19 10.70
N TYR A 92 15.17 -0.96 10.95
CA TYR A 92 16.02 -0.22 10.03
C TYR A 92 17.46 -0.75 9.98
N SER A 93 17.91 -1.54 10.97
CA SER A 93 19.27 -2.07 10.97
C SER A 93 19.49 -3.15 9.90
N SER A 94 18.41 -3.79 9.46
CA SER A 94 18.40 -4.75 8.35
C SER A 94 18.02 -4.13 7.00
N MET A 95 17.82 -2.81 6.94
CA MET A 95 17.46 -2.12 5.70
C MET A 95 18.62 -2.17 4.69
N PRO A 96 18.41 -2.70 3.47
CA PRO A 96 19.44 -2.70 2.45
C PRO A 96 19.83 -1.27 2.03
N ALA A 97 21.07 -1.10 1.58
CA ALA A 97 21.48 0.15 0.93
C ALA A 97 20.58 0.43 -0.29
N VAL A 98 20.13 1.68 -0.42
CA VAL A 98 19.27 2.11 -1.51
C VAL A 98 20.17 2.68 -2.60
N ASP A 99 20.48 1.88 -3.63
CA ASP A 99 21.37 2.29 -4.74
C ASP A 99 20.72 3.31 -5.70
N ALA A 100 19.50 3.79 -5.39
CA ALA A 100 18.72 4.68 -6.24
C ALA A 100 19.31 6.09 -6.43
N LEU A 101 20.43 6.44 -5.77
CA LEU A 101 21.08 7.74 -5.85
C LEU A 101 22.53 7.71 -6.39
N THR A 102 23.12 6.55 -6.70
CA THR A 102 24.51 6.47 -7.22
C THR A 102 24.62 6.41 -8.73
N ASN A 103 23.51 6.52 -9.48
CA ASN A 103 23.58 6.70 -10.93
C ASN A 103 23.91 8.17 -11.29
N SER A 104 25.04 8.66 -10.75
CA SER A 104 25.74 9.85 -11.26
C SER A 104 26.56 9.42 -12.47
N SER A 105 25.91 9.25 -13.60
CA SER A 105 26.55 9.11 -14.91
C SER A 105 25.65 9.74 -15.97
N VAL A 106 25.50 11.06 -15.86
CA VAL A 106 25.38 12.02 -16.97
C VAL A 106 26.30 13.18 -16.66
#